data_AF-A0A3N1D0B6-F1
#
_entry.id   AF-A0A3N1D0B6-F1
#
_cell.length_a   1.000
_cell.length_b   1.000
_cell.length_c   1.000
_cell.angle_alpha   90.00
_cell.angle_beta   90.00
_cell.angle_gamma   90.00
#
_symmetry.space_group_name_H-M   'P 1'
#
loop_
_entity.id
_entity.type
_entity.pdbx_description
1 polymer ?
#
loop_
_entity_poly.entity_id
_entity_poly.type
_entity_poly.pdbx_seq_one_letter_code
_entity_poly.pdbx_strand_id
1 'polypeptide(L)'
;MPLLVDLAGRTFAVEQTGAQPPEPVTGGLILPPGRVAVLHGLADALFYRHGQNSWSPCGWRRLSEDPLRIADPGRRLTADDTVWDDPHRHHSSAVAALQGPDGRVLLLGSLGLGTPRLAADRDTLVGWCEVDGAPWFLAYGTEAEVFGHYTAQLAERLGSADQRAGNVWCTWYAYYEGITEEALAKDVAALTGLGFDVVQVDDGWERAVGDWAANEKFPSGMRALAERISAAGMRPGLWLAPFIVLPTSETAREHPEWLLRDEAGEPVVAGNNWGVGYWALDLTHPGVQEHLTEMIHRVVHEWGFTYLKLDFINAGAVPGVRASGAPREQAYRDALALIRRVAGPGAYLLGSGGLLLPSLGLVDGMRSGPDVAPLWTNYATNDPSDAMAYNAVVNTLHRLWQAPLLQVDPDIVYFRSRLNLLTETQLGWLQDLAAICGFKAISDPPSWLTPDELGRMIAYLGQDPEIVQEGRYRFSLDGRPVDFTAALNPDQRYPIS
;
A
#
# COMPACT_ATOMS: atom_id res chain seq x y z
N MET A 1 -22.51 -21.80 22.08
CA MET A 1 -23.52 -20.84 22.57
C MET A 1 -22.92 -19.46 22.42
N PRO A 2 -23.67 -18.46 21.92
CA PRO A 2 -23.16 -17.11 21.81
C PRO A 2 -22.81 -16.55 23.20
N LEU A 3 -21.68 -15.86 23.29
CA LEU A 3 -21.21 -15.14 24.45
C LEU A 3 -21.78 -13.72 24.40
N LEU A 4 -22.22 -13.19 25.54
CA LEU A 4 -22.57 -11.77 25.66
C LEU A 4 -21.34 -11.00 26.12
N VAL A 5 -20.99 -9.94 25.39
CA VAL A 5 -19.86 -9.06 25.72
C VAL A 5 -20.35 -7.62 25.84
N ASP A 6 -19.89 -6.93 26.87
CA ASP A 6 -20.21 -5.51 27.08
C ASP A 6 -19.04 -4.63 26.64
N LEU A 7 -19.29 -3.77 25.66
CA LEU A 7 -18.30 -2.83 25.12
C LEU A 7 -18.87 -1.41 25.18
N ALA A 8 -18.19 -0.52 25.91
CA ALA A 8 -18.55 0.89 26.07
C ALA A 8 -20.04 1.14 26.41
N GLY A 9 -20.61 0.27 27.26
CA GLY A 9 -22.00 0.37 27.73
C GLY A 9 -23.05 -0.27 26.82
N ARG A 10 -22.63 -0.99 25.78
CA ARG A 10 -23.51 -1.73 24.87
C ARG A 10 -23.17 -3.22 24.88
N THR A 11 -24.19 -4.05 24.98
CA THR A 11 -24.05 -5.51 24.92
C THR A 11 -24.12 -6.00 23.48
N PHE A 12 -23.18 -6.85 23.09
CA PHE A 12 -23.14 -7.56 21.81
C PHE A 12 -23.21 -9.07 22.04
N ALA A 13 -23.87 -9.78 21.14
CA ALA A 13 -23.80 -11.24 21.10
C ALA A 13 -22.71 -11.67 20.12
N VAL A 14 -21.74 -12.47 20.60
CA VAL A 14 -20.57 -12.93 19.86
C VAL A 14 -20.57 -14.45 19.83
N GLU A 15 -20.57 -15.02 18.63
CA GLU A 15 -20.29 -16.42 18.40
C GLU A 15 -18.84 -16.57 17.94
N GLN A 16 -18.12 -17.52 18.52
CA GLN A 16 -16.74 -17.81 18.16
C GLN A 16 -16.50 -19.32 18.17
N THR A 17 -15.63 -19.82 17.29
CA THR A 17 -15.26 -21.25 17.26
C THR A 17 -14.20 -21.59 18.30
N GLY A 18 -13.36 -20.63 18.70
CA GLY A 18 -12.34 -20.81 19.72
C GLY A 18 -12.92 -21.11 21.11
N ALA A 19 -12.35 -22.12 21.79
CA ALA A 19 -12.83 -22.56 23.10
C ALA A 19 -12.42 -21.65 24.27
N GLN A 20 -11.45 -20.76 24.06
CA GLN A 20 -10.98 -19.83 25.08
C GLN A 20 -11.91 -18.63 25.22
N PRO A 21 -12.19 -18.14 26.44
CA PRO A 21 -13.00 -16.94 26.61
C PRO A 21 -12.27 -15.71 26.03
N PRO A 22 -13.02 -14.67 25.59
CA PRO A 22 -12.46 -13.37 25.26
C PRO A 22 -11.57 -12.82 26.38
N GLU A 23 -10.40 -12.30 26.02
CA GLU A 23 -9.46 -11.66 26.94
C GLU A 23 -9.67 -10.14 26.95
N PRO A 24 -9.95 -9.52 28.10
CA PRO A 24 -10.04 -8.07 28.19
C PRO A 24 -8.68 -7.40 28.02
N VAL A 25 -8.64 -6.38 27.16
CA VAL A 25 -7.46 -5.53 26.95
C VAL A 25 -7.86 -4.06 26.97
N THR A 26 -6.87 -3.16 27.00
CA THR A 26 -7.13 -1.73 26.88
C THR A 26 -7.90 -1.43 25.61
N GLY A 27 -9.10 -0.84 25.75
CA GLY A 27 -9.92 -0.39 24.63
C GLY A 27 -10.79 -1.46 23.94
N GLY A 28 -10.75 -2.72 24.38
CA GLY A 28 -11.53 -3.78 23.74
C GLY A 28 -11.31 -5.17 24.31
N LEU A 29 -11.56 -6.18 23.47
CA LEU A 29 -11.40 -7.59 23.77
C LEU A 29 -10.54 -8.26 22.70
N ILE A 30 -9.71 -9.21 23.10
CA ILE A 30 -9.09 -10.17 22.21
C ILE A 30 -9.94 -11.43 22.20
N LEU A 31 -10.43 -11.80 21.02
CA LEU A 31 -11.12 -13.04 20.76
C LEU A 31 -10.10 -14.08 20.27
N PRO A 32 -10.25 -15.36 20.65
CA PRO A 32 -9.33 -16.41 20.24
C PRO A 32 -9.33 -16.61 18.71
N PRO A 33 -8.30 -17.28 18.17
CA PRO A 33 -8.26 -17.65 16.77
C PRO A 33 -9.47 -18.49 16.33
N GLY A 34 -9.84 -18.32 15.06
CA GLY A 34 -10.96 -19.01 14.42
C GLY A 34 -12.00 -18.06 13.86
N ARG A 35 -13.17 -18.59 13.50
CA ARG A 35 -14.30 -17.80 13.01
C ARG A 35 -14.98 -17.08 14.16
N VAL A 36 -15.27 -15.80 13.95
CA VAL A 36 -16.02 -14.92 14.85
C VAL A 36 -17.22 -14.35 14.10
N ALA A 37 -18.37 -14.29 14.75
CA ALA A 37 -19.56 -13.60 14.27
C ALA A 37 -20.14 -12.72 15.38
N VAL A 38 -20.39 -11.45 15.08
CA VAL A 38 -20.95 -10.46 16.00
C VAL A 38 -22.32 -10.04 15.49
N LEU A 39 -23.36 -10.26 16.29
CA LEU A 39 -24.69 -9.68 16.05
C LEU A 39 -24.65 -8.23 16.53
N HIS A 40 -24.57 -7.28 15.59
CA HIS A 40 -24.21 -5.89 15.93
C HIS A 40 -25.42 -5.01 16.23
N GLY A 41 -26.57 -5.24 15.58
CA GLY A 41 -27.79 -4.46 15.80
C GLY A 41 -27.63 -2.95 15.49
N LEU A 42 -26.79 -2.60 14.51
CA LEU A 42 -26.47 -1.21 14.13
C LEU A 42 -27.29 -0.71 12.94
N ALA A 43 -28.30 -1.47 12.50
CA ALA A 43 -29.15 -1.16 11.36
C ALA A 43 -28.34 -0.92 10.07
N ASP A 44 -28.69 0.11 9.29
CA ASP A 44 -27.99 0.50 8.07
C ASP A 44 -26.73 1.34 8.35
N ALA A 45 -25.79 0.71 9.06
CA ALA A 45 -24.51 1.29 9.45
C ALA A 45 -23.62 1.60 8.25
N LEU A 46 -22.66 2.51 8.43
CA LEU A 46 -21.55 2.65 7.48
C LEU A 46 -20.54 1.53 7.73
N PHE A 47 -20.31 0.70 6.74
CA PHE A 47 -19.27 -0.32 6.69
C PHE A 47 -17.98 0.26 6.14
N TYR A 48 -16.90 0.14 6.90
CA TYR A 48 -15.54 0.40 6.47
C TYR A 48 -14.94 -0.85 5.83
N ARG A 49 -14.62 -0.74 4.54
CA ARG A 49 -13.83 -1.72 3.79
C ARG A 49 -12.36 -1.32 3.82
N HIS A 50 -11.52 -2.26 4.24
CA HIS A 50 -10.08 -2.25 4.02
C HIS A 50 -9.75 -3.28 2.94
N GLY A 51 -9.35 -2.81 1.76
CA GLY A 51 -8.95 -3.68 0.65
C GLY A 51 -7.68 -4.49 0.97
N GLN A 52 -7.42 -5.55 0.21
CA GLN A 52 -6.33 -6.50 0.51
C GLN A 52 -4.93 -5.88 0.50
N ASN A 53 -4.60 -5.12 -0.54
CA ASN A 53 -3.29 -4.55 -0.77
C ASN A 53 -3.36 -3.02 -1.00
N SER A 54 -2.21 -2.38 -1.20
CA SER A 54 -2.07 -0.94 -1.47
C SER A 54 -3.11 -0.38 -2.45
N TRP A 55 -3.36 -1.06 -3.57
CA TRP A 55 -4.22 -0.58 -4.65
C TRP A 55 -5.68 -1.00 -4.50
N SER A 56 -5.96 -1.91 -3.56
CA SER A 56 -7.33 -2.34 -3.30
C SER A 56 -8.14 -1.20 -2.69
N PRO A 57 -9.40 -1.02 -3.10
CA PRO A 57 -10.17 0.13 -2.70
C PRO A 57 -10.55 0.06 -1.21
N CYS A 58 -10.44 1.21 -0.56
CA CYS A 58 -10.66 1.39 0.86
C CYS A 58 -11.62 2.56 1.10
N GLY A 59 -12.58 2.39 2.03
CA GLY A 59 -13.52 3.46 2.35
C GLY A 59 -14.80 2.99 3.04
N TRP A 60 -15.67 3.95 3.33
CA TRP A 60 -16.96 3.73 3.99
C TRP A 60 -18.11 3.65 2.97
N ARG A 61 -19.02 2.68 3.13
CA ARG A 61 -20.28 2.53 2.38
C ARG A 61 -21.42 2.15 3.32
N ARG A 62 -22.66 2.55 3.04
CA ARG A 62 -23.79 2.02 3.82
C ARG A 62 -23.99 0.55 3.51
N LEU A 63 -24.43 -0.23 4.50
CA LEU A 63 -24.77 -1.65 4.33
C LEU A 63 -25.94 -1.88 3.34
N SER A 64 -26.69 -0.83 3.01
CA SER A 64 -27.73 -0.81 1.99
C SER A 64 -27.24 -0.50 0.58
N GLU A 65 -26.01 -0.01 0.42
CA GLU A 65 -25.38 0.29 -0.87
C GLU A 65 -24.67 -0.95 -1.44
N ASP A 66 -24.29 -0.88 -2.71
CA ASP A 66 -23.45 -1.92 -3.31
C ASP A 66 -22.06 -1.97 -2.64
N PRO A 67 -21.46 -3.16 -2.50
CA PRO A 67 -20.13 -3.27 -1.91
C PRO A 67 -19.09 -2.55 -2.77
N LEU A 68 -18.24 -1.74 -2.12
CA LEU A 68 -17.07 -1.15 -2.76
C LEU A 68 -16.16 -2.28 -3.24
N ARG A 69 -15.95 -2.45 -4.56
CA ARG A 69 -15.15 -3.56 -5.13
C ARG A 69 -14.54 -3.20 -6.48
N ILE A 70 -13.55 -3.97 -6.90
CA ILE A 70 -13.00 -3.94 -8.27
C ILE A 70 -13.84 -4.90 -9.11
N ALA A 71 -14.57 -4.40 -10.12
CA ALA A 71 -15.55 -5.21 -10.84
C ALA A 71 -14.92 -6.18 -11.86
N ASP A 72 -13.78 -5.82 -12.45
CA ASP A 72 -13.07 -6.62 -13.44
C ASP A 72 -12.21 -7.72 -12.77
N PRO A 73 -12.46 -9.02 -13.03
CA PRO A 73 -11.63 -10.11 -12.52
C PRO A 73 -10.16 -10.02 -12.94
N GLY A 74 -9.87 -9.52 -14.14
CA GLY A 74 -8.51 -9.36 -14.64
C GLY A 74 -7.74 -8.31 -13.85
N ARG A 75 -8.39 -7.20 -13.51
CA ARG A 75 -7.81 -6.15 -12.66
C ARG A 75 -7.67 -6.59 -11.20
N ARG A 76 -8.63 -7.39 -10.69
CA ARG A 76 -8.54 -7.96 -9.33
C ARG A 76 -7.26 -8.74 -9.12
N LEU A 77 -6.78 -9.53 -10.09
CA LEU A 77 -5.51 -10.27 -9.96
C LEU A 77 -4.35 -9.39 -9.47
N THR A 78 -4.26 -8.16 -9.99
CA THR A 78 -3.23 -7.20 -9.59
C THR A 78 -3.61 -6.44 -8.32
N ALA A 79 -4.85 -5.96 -8.22
CA ALA A 79 -5.20 -4.90 -7.28
C ALA A 79 -6.07 -5.33 -6.08
N ASP A 80 -6.53 -6.58 -5.97
CA ASP A 80 -7.26 -7.08 -4.80
C ASP A 80 -7.22 -8.62 -4.75
N ASP A 81 -8.01 -9.24 -3.87
CA ASP A 81 -8.09 -10.70 -3.82
C ASP A 81 -9.19 -11.26 -4.74
N THR A 82 -8.81 -12.12 -5.68
CA THR A 82 -9.78 -12.79 -6.56
C THR A 82 -10.60 -13.88 -5.86
N VAL A 83 -10.05 -14.54 -4.84
CA VAL A 83 -10.71 -15.65 -4.11
C VAL A 83 -11.86 -15.13 -3.25
N TRP A 84 -11.72 -13.91 -2.73
CA TRP A 84 -12.61 -13.37 -1.70
C TRP A 84 -13.41 -12.14 -2.14
N ASP A 85 -13.51 -11.91 -3.45
CA ASP A 85 -14.46 -10.96 -4.01
C ASP A 85 -15.90 -11.44 -3.77
N ASP A 86 -16.75 -10.57 -3.23
CA ASP A 86 -18.18 -10.82 -3.07
C ASP A 86 -18.96 -9.64 -3.69
N PRO A 87 -19.71 -9.87 -4.78
CA PRO A 87 -20.47 -8.81 -5.46
C PRO A 87 -21.75 -8.42 -4.72
N HIS A 88 -22.12 -9.11 -3.64
CA HIS A 88 -23.39 -8.93 -2.95
C HIS A 88 -23.23 -8.53 -1.48
N ARG A 89 -22.22 -9.05 -0.79
CA ARG A 89 -21.95 -8.71 0.61
C ARG A 89 -20.77 -7.76 0.72
N HIS A 90 -20.87 -6.86 1.68
CA HIS A 90 -19.74 -6.07 2.10
C HIS A 90 -18.66 -6.99 2.64
N HIS A 91 -17.45 -6.84 2.14
CA HIS A 91 -16.32 -7.68 2.49
C HIS A 91 -15.06 -6.85 2.67
N SER A 92 -14.13 -7.33 3.50
CA SER A 92 -12.91 -6.62 3.87
C SER A 92 -11.74 -7.60 4.12
N SER A 93 -10.52 -7.06 4.09
CA SER A 93 -9.28 -7.74 4.44
C SER A 93 -8.69 -7.14 5.71
N ALA A 94 -8.13 -7.97 6.58
CA ALA A 94 -7.50 -7.60 7.86
C ALA A 94 -8.43 -6.99 8.92
N VAL A 95 -9.20 -5.97 8.59
CA VAL A 95 -10.07 -5.24 9.53
C VAL A 95 -11.33 -4.75 8.84
N ALA A 96 -12.45 -4.74 9.56
CA ALA A 96 -13.67 -4.07 9.15
C ALA A 96 -14.25 -3.31 10.34
N ALA A 97 -15.03 -2.28 10.04
CA ALA A 97 -15.69 -1.49 11.07
C ALA A 97 -17.09 -1.07 10.65
N LEU A 98 -17.99 -0.91 11.62
CA LEU A 98 -19.37 -0.46 11.45
C LEU A 98 -19.61 0.80 12.26
N GLN A 99 -19.92 1.92 11.60
CA GLN A 99 -20.36 3.13 12.28
C GLN A 99 -21.88 3.15 12.40
N GLY A 100 -22.36 3.09 13.64
CA GLY A 100 -23.77 3.13 13.98
C GLY A 100 -24.38 4.53 13.91
N PRO A 101 -25.71 4.64 14.11
CA PRO A 101 -26.42 5.92 14.12
C PRO A 101 -26.03 6.84 15.29
N ASP A 102 -25.39 6.31 16.33
CA ASP A 102 -24.82 7.07 17.45
C ASP A 102 -23.43 7.66 17.13
N GLY A 103 -22.93 7.45 15.90
CA GLY A 103 -21.62 7.90 15.45
C GLY A 103 -20.44 7.07 15.97
N ARG A 104 -20.70 6.06 16.81
CA ARG A 104 -19.67 5.15 17.34
C ARG A 104 -19.38 4.02 16.37
N VAL A 105 -18.17 3.48 16.47
CA VAL A 105 -17.62 2.47 15.57
C VAL A 105 -17.42 1.16 16.31
N LEU A 106 -18.00 0.08 15.79
CA LEU A 106 -17.69 -1.31 16.14
C LEU A 106 -16.58 -1.80 15.20
N LEU A 107 -15.41 -2.13 15.72
CA LEU A 107 -14.26 -2.60 14.94
C LEU A 107 -14.00 -4.07 15.25
N LEU A 108 -13.79 -4.87 14.19
CA LEU A 108 -13.26 -6.24 14.26
C LEU A 108 -12.02 -6.31 13.35
N GLY A 109 -10.87 -6.64 13.92
CA GLY A 109 -9.61 -6.71 13.18
C GLY A 109 -8.76 -7.92 13.58
N SER A 110 -8.14 -8.59 12.61
CA SER A 110 -7.21 -9.68 12.87
C SER A 110 -5.91 -9.16 13.45
N LEU A 111 -5.34 -9.88 14.40
CA LEU A 111 -4.07 -9.54 15.05
C LEU A 111 -2.88 -10.34 14.50
N GLY A 112 -3.05 -10.99 13.37
CA GLY A 112 -2.03 -11.84 12.76
C GLY A 112 -2.40 -12.32 11.37
N LEU A 113 -1.58 -13.24 10.87
CA LEU A 113 -1.69 -13.76 9.52
C LEU A 113 -2.74 -14.87 9.41
N GLY A 114 -2.90 -15.38 8.19
CA GLY A 114 -3.82 -16.47 7.87
C GLY A 114 -4.85 -16.06 6.82
N THR A 115 -4.57 -14.97 6.09
CA THR A 115 -5.48 -14.38 5.12
C THR A 115 -6.83 -14.01 5.76
N PRO A 116 -6.85 -13.08 6.74
CA PRO A 116 -8.08 -12.69 7.41
C PRO A 116 -9.07 -12.02 6.46
N ARG A 117 -10.30 -12.48 6.52
CA ARG A 117 -11.46 -12.01 5.75
C ARG A 117 -12.58 -11.64 6.67
N LEU A 118 -13.26 -10.57 6.32
CA LEU A 118 -14.43 -10.11 7.03
C LEU A 118 -15.57 -9.87 6.05
N ALA A 119 -16.78 -10.12 6.51
CA ALA A 119 -17.99 -9.74 5.79
C ALA A 119 -19.00 -9.12 6.75
N ALA A 120 -19.83 -8.21 6.23
CA ALA A 120 -20.93 -7.65 6.97
C ALA A 120 -22.21 -7.59 6.14
N ASP A 121 -23.32 -7.73 6.84
CA ASP A 121 -24.65 -7.37 6.39
C ASP A 121 -25.31 -6.48 7.45
N ARG A 122 -26.64 -6.29 7.39
CA ARG A 122 -27.37 -5.41 8.32
C ARG A 122 -27.46 -5.93 9.76
N ASP A 123 -27.16 -7.21 9.96
CA ASP A 123 -27.33 -7.88 11.24
C ASP A 123 -25.99 -8.35 11.82
N THR A 124 -25.07 -8.79 10.97
CA THR A 124 -23.85 -9.49 11.37
C THR A 124 -22.57 -8.85 10.83
N LEU A 125 -21.53 -8.87 11.66
CA LEU A 125 -20.14 -8.66 11.28
C LEU A 125 -19.37 -9.94 11.58
N VAL A 126 -18.77 -10.54 10.56
CA VAL A 126 -18.15 -11.87 10.65
C VAL A 126 -16.70 -11.79 10.21
N GLY A 127 -15.79 -12.42 10.95
CA GLY A 127 -14.38 -12.58 10.61
C GLY A 127 -13.98 -14.06 10.55
N TRP A 128 -13.13 -14.43 9.60
CA TRP A 128 -12.51 -15.75 9.50
C TRP A 128 -11.17 -15.66 8.78
N CYS A 129 -10.37 -16.72 8.83
CA CYS A 129 -9.11 -16.84 8.11
C CYS A 129 -9.20 -18.02 7.12
N GLU A 130 -8.36 -18.02 6.08
CA GLU A 130 -8.12 -19.22 5.27
C GLU A 130 -7.45 -20.32 6.08
N VAL A 131 -6.48 -19.90 6.90
CA VAL A 131 -5.76 -20.76 7.83
C VAL A 131 -5.91 -20.14 9.21
N ASP A 132 -6.63 -20.83 10.08
CA ASP A 132 -6.84 -20.38 11.46
C ASP A 132 -5.50 -20.32 12.20
N GLY A 133 -5.14 -19.12 12.65
CA GLY A 133 -3.88 -18.91 13.36
C GLY A 133 -3.78 -17.60 14.13
N ALA A 134 -4.62 -16.61 13.81
CA ALA A 134 -4.56 -15.29 14.43
C ALA A 134 -5.78 -14.99 15.30
N PRO A 135 -5.60 -14.38 16.49
CA PRO A 135 -6.69 -13.86 17.30
C PRO A 135 -7.29 -12.60 16.67
N TRP A 136 -8.48 -12.19 17.13
CA TRP A 136 -9.18 -10.99 16.67
C TRP A 136 -9.28 -9.94 17.77
N PHE A 137 -9.17 -8.67 17.41
CA PHE A 137 -9.48 -7.54 18.29
C PHE A 137 -10.89 -7.03 18.00
N LEU A 138 -11.70 -6.91 19.05
CA LEU A 138 -13.06 -6.37 19.02
C LEU A 138 -13.16 -5.14 19.92
N ALA A 139 -13.63 -4.02 19.39
CA ALA A 139 -13.78 -2.77 20.14
C ALA A 139 -15.02 -1.98 19.72
N TYR A 140 -15.54 -1.15 20.63
CA TYR A 140 -16.64 -0.21 20.35
C TYR A 140 -16.35 1.14 21.02
N GLY A 141 -16.36 2.22 20.25
CA GLY A 141 -15.98 3.55 20.74
C GLY A 141 -16.05 4.63 19.67
N THR A 142 -15.34 5.75 19.85
CA THR A 142 -15.11 6.68 18.74
C THR A 142 -14.18 6.06 17.70
N GLU A 143 -14.23 6.53 16.46
CA GLU A 143 -13.39 6.03 15.37
C GLU A 143 -11.88 6.10 15.71
N ALA A 144 -11.43 7.24 16.25
CA ALA A 144 -10.04 7.42 16.64
C ALA A 144 -9.60 6.46 17.76
N GLU A 145 -10.45 6.23 18.77
CA GLU A 145 -10.14 5.29 19.86
C GLU A 145 -10.00 3.86 19.35
N VAL A 146 -10.97 3.35 18.59
CA VAL A 146 -10.96 1.93 18.19
C VAL A 146 -9.84 1.61 17.21
N PHE A 147 -9.55 2.50 16.26
CA PHE A 147 -8.42 2.31 15.35
C PHE A 147 -7.07 2.53 16.08
N GLY A 148 -6.98 3.48 17.01
CA GLY A 148 -5.78 3.70 17.81
C GLY A 148 -5.45 2.51 18.74
N HIS A 149 -6.46 1.87 19.32
CA HIS A 149 -6.25 0.65 20.09
C HIS A 149 -5.87 -0.53 19.18
N TYR A 150 -6.49 -0.64 18.00
CA TYR A 150 -6.15 -1.70 17.05
C TYR A 150 -4.69 -1.58 16.56
N THR A 151 -4.21 -0.38 16.24
CA THR A 151 -2.81 -0.16 15.84
C THR A 151 -1.84 -0.49 16.98
N ALA A 152 -2.16 -0.15 18.22
CA ALA A 152 -1.34 -0.57 19.36
C ALA A 152 -1.23 -2.10 19.47
N GLN A 153 -2.33 -2.82 19.28
CA GLN A 153 -2.32 -4.30 19.29
C GLN A 153 -1.51 -4.90 18.13
N LEU A 154 -1.57 -4.28 16.95
CA LEU A 154 -0.79 -4.68 15.78
C LEU A 154 0.71 -4.42 15.97
N ALA A 155 1.09 -3.24 16.46
CA ALA A 155 2.48 -2.88 16.72
C ALA A 155 3.14 -3.85 17.71
N GLU A 156 2.43 -4.23 18.77
CA GLU A 156 2.90 -5.19 19.77
C GLU A 156 3.18 -6.58 19.18
N ARG A 157 2.37 -7.02 18.20
CA ARG A 157 2.41 -8.41 17.69
C ARG A 157 3.20 -8.59 16.40
N LEU A 158 3.10 -7.63 15.49
CA LEU A 158 3.67 -7.71 14.15
C LEU A 158 4.82 -6.73 13.94
N GLY A 159 4.96 -5.74 14.83
CA GLY A 159 5.97 -4.69 14.77
C GLY A 159 5.49 -3.41 14.11
N SER A 160 6.30 -2.38 14.21
CA SER A 160 6.12 -1.07 13.58
C SER A 160 7.46 -0.50 13.12
N ALA A 161 7.42 0.52 12.26
CA ALA A 161 8.59 1.25 11.79
C ALA A 161 8.40 2.77 11.96
N ASP A 162 9.45 3.43 12.42
CA ASP A 162 9.48 4.89 12.63
C ASP A 162 10.45 5.61 11.68
N GLN A 163 11.22 4.85 10.88
CA GLN A 163 12.10 5.42 9.87
C GLN A 163 11.31 6.27 8.87
N ARG A 164 11.95 7.33 8.37
CA ARG A 164 11.37 8.26 7.40
C ARG A 164 12.18 8.27 6.12
N ALA A 165 11.47 8.31 4.99
CA ALA A 165 12.07 8.44 3.66
C ALA A 165 12.81 9.77 3.47
N GLY A 166 12.29 10.85 4.06
CA GLY A 166 12.63 12.22 3.69
C GLY A 166 11.85 12.66 2.45
N ASN A 167 12.34 13.71 1.80
CA ASN A 167 11.81 14.22 0.53
C ASN A 167 12.33 13.36 -0.63
N VAL A 168 11.43 12.74 -1.39
CA VAL A 168 11.76 11.82 -2.48
C VAL A 168 11.52 12.47 -3.83
N TRP A 169 12.49 12.38 -4.73
CA TRP A 169 12.25 12.57 -6.16
C TRP A 169 12.17 11.21 -6.85
N CYS A 170 11.07 10.92 -7.53
CA CYS A 170 10.79 9.63 -8.18
C CYS A 170 10.70 9.80 -9.70
N THR A 171 11.29 8.91 -10.50
CA THR A 171 11.29 9.08 -11.97
C THR A 171 9.97 8.73 -12.67
N TRP A 172 9.09 7.95 -12.03
CA TRP A 172 7.95 7.28 -12.69
C TRP A 172 6.93 8.24 -13.31
N TYR A 173 6.36 9.16 -12.54
CA TYR A 173 5.20 9.95 -12.97
C TYR A 173 5.56 11.15 -13.87
N ALA A 174 6.73 11.09 -14.50
CA ALA A 174 7.14 11.98 -15.58
C ALA A 174 7.67 11.18 -16.77
N TYR A 175 8.56 10.21 -16.53
CA TYR A 175 9.22 9.47 -17.61
C TYR A 175 8.62 8.11 -17.91
N TYR A 176 7.88 7.52 -16.96
CA TYR A 176 7.52 6.10 -16.97
C TYR A 176 8.78 5.25 -17.27
N GLU A 177 8.67 4.24 -18.13
CA GLU A 177 9.81 3.39 -18.57
C GLU A 177 10.86 4.16 -19.40
N GLY A 178 10.60 5.41 -19.78
CA GLY A 178 11.42 6.23 -20.68
C GLY A 178 12.70 6.83 -20.08
N ILE A 179 13.16 6.34 -18.93
CA ILE A 179 14.38 6.83 -18.25
C ILE A 179 15.67 6.42 -18.98
N THR A 180 16.67 7.30 -18.94
CA THR A 180 18.02 7.06 -19.48
C THR A 180 19.09 7.62 -18.56
N GLU A 181 20.31 7.07 -18.61
CA GLU A 181 21.45 7.57 -17.83
C GLU A 181 21.72 9.06 -18.08
N GLU A 182 21.61 9.52 -19.33
CA GLU A 182 21.83 10.93 -19.69
C GLU A 182 20.77 11.86 -19.08
N ALA A 183 19.50 11.47 -19.14
CA ALA A 183 18.40 12.25 -18.57
C ALA A 183 18.54 12.35 -17.05
N LEU A 184 18.78 11.22 -16.38
CA LEU A 184 18.93 11.20 -14.92
C LEU A 184 20.19 11.94 -14.46
N ALA A 185 21.28 11.92 -15.23
CA ALA A 185 22.46 12.72 -14.90
C ALA A 185 22.16 14.24 -14.88
N LYS A 186 21.32 14.72 -15.80
CA LYS A 186 20.87 16.12 -15.83
C LYS A 186 19.94 16.44 -14.66
N ASP A 187 18.97 15.57 -14.39
CA ASP A 187 18.03 15.78 -13.29
C ASP A 187 18.72 15.75 -11.93
N VAL A 188 19.60 14.78 -11.66
CA VAL A 188 20.37 14.72 -10.40
C VAL A 188 21.17 16.00 -10.16
N ALA A 189 21.80 16.56 -11.20
CA ALA A 189 22.50 17.83 -11.10
C ALA A 189 21.53 19.00 -10.79
N ALA A 190 20.35 19.02 -11.41
CA ALA A 190 19.35 20.06 -11.19
C ALA A 190 18.66 19.97 -9.82
N LEU A 191 18.55 18.77 -9.25
CA LEU A 191 17.94 18.51 -7.93
C LEU A 191 18.86 18.90 -6.76
N THR A 192 20.17 19.02 -7.02
CA THR A 192 21.17 19.32 -5.99
C THR A 192 20.84 20.64 -5.29
N GLY A 193 20.63 20.58 -3.96
CA GLY A 193 20.30 21.74 -3.14
C GLY A 193 18.84 22.20 -3.19
N LEU A 194 17.94 21.47 -3.86
CA LEU A 194 16.50 21.79 -3.89
C LEU A 194 15.72 21.26 -2.68
N GLY A 195 16.37 20.50 -1.79
CA GLY A 195 15.75 19.96 -0.57
C GLY A 195 15.24 18.52 -0.70
N PHE A 196 15.65 17.78 -1.73
CA PHE A 196 15.42 16.33 -1.82
C PHE A 196 16.46 15.54 -1.00
N ASP A 197 16.00 14.51 -0.31
CA ASP A 197 16.84 13.57 0.44
C ASP A 197 17.11 12.29 -0.35
N VAL A 198 16.19 11.89 -1.24
CA VAL A 198 16.24 10.65 -2.01
C VAL A 198 16.02 10.94 -3.49
N VAL A 199 16.83 10.34 -4.37
CA VAL A 199 16.52 10.19 -5.79
C VAL A 199 16.22 8.72 -6.05
N GLN A 200 14.95 8.41 -6.24
CA GLN A 200 14.46 7.07 -6.51
C GLN A 200 14.28 6.85 -8.01
N VAL A 201 15.09 5.95 -8.55
CA VAL A 201 14.98 5.46 -9.93
C VAL A 201 13.88 4.39 -9.95
N ASP A 202 12.82 4.63 -10.73
CA ASP A 202 11.68 3.74 -10.89
C ASP A 202 11.85 2.77 -12.07
N ASP A 203 10.80 2.02 -12.41
CA ASP A 203 10.75 1.01 -13.48
C ASP A 203 11.29 1.54 -14.83
N GLY A 204 12.03 0.67 -15.54
CA GLY A 204 12.66 0.94 -16.83
C GLY A 204 14.20 0.93 -16.83
N TRP A 205 14.87 0.62 -15.72
CA TRP A 205 16.34 0.51 -15.65
C TRP A 205 16.85 -0.91 -15.89
N GLU A 206 15.99 -1.88 -15.56
CA GLU A 206 16.20 -3.31 -15.65
C GLU A 206 16.15 -3.81 -17.09
N ARG A 207 16.73 -4.99 -17.34
CA ARG A 207 16.64 -5.65 -18.66
C ARG A 207 15.23 -6.15 -18.94
N ALA A 208 14.59 -6.70 -17.92
CA ALA A 208 13.20 -7.09 -17.89
C ALA A 208 12.78 -7.26 -16.43
N VAL A 209 11.48 -7.16 -16.12
CA VAL A 209 10.96 -7.56 -14.81
C VAL A 209 11.20 -9.06 -14.62
N GLY A 210 11.99 -9.38 -13.59
CA GLY A 210 12.57 -10.70 -13.33
C GLY A 210 14.08 -10.79 -13.58
N ASP A 211 14.64 -9.91 -14.40
CA ASP A 211 16.06 -9.89 -14.78
C ASP A 211 16.72 -8.56 -14.33
N TRP A 212 17.01 -8.50 -13.02
CA TRP A 212 17.44 -7.29 -12.29
C TRP A 212 18.91 -6.89 -12.54
N ALA A 213 19.21 -6.47 -13.77
CA ALA A 213 20.48 -5.93 -14.22
C ALA A 213 20.27 -4.70 -15.11
N ALA A 214 21.26 -3.81 -15.16
CA ALA A 214 21.20 -2.63 -16.02
C ALA A 214 20.98 -3.00 -17.50
N ASN A 215 20.03 -2.33 -18.14
CA ASN A 215 19.82 -2.38 -19.59
C ASN A 215 20.75 -1.41 -20.34
N GLU A 216 20.63 -1.37 -21.67
CA GLU A 216 21.44 -0.55 -22.56
C GLU A 216 21.25 0.96 -22.40
N LYS A 217 20.18 1.42 -21.74
CA LYS A 217 19.96 2.84 -21.42
C LYS A 217 20.85 3.31 -20.27
N PHE A 218 21.51 2.38 -19.58
CA PHE A 218 22.43 2.60 -18.45
C PHE A 218 23.80 1.95 -18.71
N PRO A 219 24.53 2.36 -19.76
CA PRO A 219 25.80 1.74 -20.17
C PRO A 219 26.90 1.78 -19.11
N SER A 220 26.88 2.75 -18.18
CA SER A 220 27.83 2.82 -17.07
C SER A 220 27.44 1.91 -15.88
N GLY A 221 26.27 1.31 -15.93
CA GLY A 221 25.71 0.47 -14.87
C GLY A 221 25.12 1.25 -13.68
N MET A 222 24.31 0.58 -12.88
CA MET A 222 23.54 1.21 -11.80
C MET A 222 24.41 1.71 -10.64
N ARG A 223 25.57 1.09 -10.39
CA ARG A 223 26.53 1.58 -9.39
C ARG A 223 27.01 3.00 -9.71
N ALA A 224 27.33 3.29 -10.97
CA ALA A 224 27.80 4.61 -11.37
C ALA A 224 26.71 5.69 -11.16
N LEU A 225 25.44 5.32 -11.37
CA LEU A 225 24.31 6.20 -11.10
C LEU A 225 24.12 6.43 -9.59
N ALA A 226 24.21 5.39 -8.77
CA ALA A 226 24.14 5.53 -7.31
C ALA A 226 25.28 6.39 -6.74
N GLU A 227 26.51 6.22 -7.23
CA GLU A 227 27.65 7.05 -6.86
C GLU A 227 27.42 8.53 -7.26
N ARG A 228 26.83 8.78 -8.43
CA ARG A 228 26.45 10.14 -8.87
C ARG A 228 25.40 10.78 -7.96
N ILE A 229 24.35 10.04 -7.61
CA ILE A 229 23.30 10.53 -6.68
C ILE A 229 23.91 10.85 -5.32
N SER A 230 24.75 9.95 -4.81
CA SER A 230 25.44 10.14 -3.52
C SER A 230 26.38 11.35 -3.55
N ALA A 231 27.12 11.56 -4.64
CA ALA A 231 27.99 12.72 -4.82
C ALA A 231 27.23 14.05 -4.88
N ALA A 232 25.95 14.03 -5.25
CA ALA A 232 25.04 15.16 -5.21
C ALA A 232 24.41 15.39 -3.81
N GLY A 233 24.79 14.59 -2.80
CA GLY A 233 24.33 14.71 -1.42
C GLY A 233 22.96 14.07 -1.15
N MET A 234 22.45 13.26 -2.08
CA MET A 234 21.16 12.58 -1.97
C MET A 234 21.36 11.07 -1.80
N ARG A 235 20.39 10.39 -1.19
CA ARG A 235 20.36 8.94 -1.05
C ARG A 235 19.90 8.28 -2.36
N PRO A 236 20.63 7.29 -2.90
CA PRO A 236 20.17 6.53 -4.05
C PRO A 236 19.01 5.60 -3.67
N GLY A 237 17.90 5.71 -4.42
CA GLY A 237 16.76 4.81 -4.33
C GLY A 237 16.51 4.03 -5.62
N LEU A 238 16.01 2.80 -5.50
CA LEU A 238 15.76 1.91 -6.64
C LEU A 238 14.44 1.16 -6.51
N TRP A 239 13.72 1.02 -7.61
CA TRP A 239 12.54 0.19 -7.76
C TRP A 239 12.88 -1.25 -8.15
N LEU A 240 12.16 -2.20 -7.55
CA LEU A 240 12.23 -3.62 -7.82
C LEU A 240 10.81 -4.21 -7.69
N ALA A 241 10.47 -5.20 -8.53
CA ALA A 241 9.28 -6.03 -8.36
C ALA A 241 9.67 -7.47 -8.01
N PRO A 242 10.20 -7.72 -6.80
CA PRO A 242 11.04 -8.88 -6.49
C PRO A 242 10.32 -10.23 -6.58
N PHE A 243 8.99 -10.24 -6.56
CA PHE A 243 8.18 -11.46 -6.45
C PHE A 243 7.52 -11.87 -7.76
N ILE A 244 7.75 -11.12 -8.84
CA ILE A 244 7.18 -11.39 -10.15
C ILE A 244 8.26 -11.52 -11.22
N VAL A 245 7.91 -12.24 -12.27
CA VAL A 245 8.70 -12.35 -13.50
C VAL A 245 7.79 -12.23 -14.71
N LEU A 246 8.31 -11.65 -15.79
CA LEU A 246 7.61 -11.74 -17.08
C LEU A 246 7.86 -13.11 -17.73
N PRO A 247 6.88 -13.66 -18.47
CA PRO A 247 7.06 -14.93 -19.19
C PRO A 247 8.24 -14.95 -20.16
N THR A 248 8.68 -13.77 -20.63
CA THR A 248 9.79 -13.60 -21.56
C THR A 248 11.14 -13.40 -20.89
N SER A 249 11.19 -13.27 -19.56
CA SER A 249 12.45 -13.11 -18.81
C SER A 249 13.34 -14.35 -18.93
N GLU A 250 14.65 -14.14 -18.84
CA GLU A 250 15.64 -15.22 -18.78
C GLU A 250 15.38 -16.08 -17.53
N THR A 251 15.13 -15.44 -16.39
CA THR A 251 14.78 -16.10 -15.13
C THR A 251 13.60 -17.07 -15.29
N ALA A 252 12.50 -16.66 -15.92
CA ALA A 252 11.34 -17.54 -16.12
C ALA A 252 11.62 -18.71 -17.08
N ARG A 253 12.50 -18.51 -18.07
CA ARG A 253 12.85 -19.53 -19.07
C ARG A 253 13.86 -20.55 -18.54
N GLU A 254 14.84 -20.09 -17.79
CA GLU A 254 15.93 -20.92 -17.26
C GLU A 254 15.54 -21.65 -15.98
N HIS A 255 14.65 -21.04 -15.18
CA HIS A 255 14.18 -21.57 -13.91
C HIS A 255 12.65 -21.72 -13.84
N PRO A 256 12.02 -22.52 -14.74
CA PRO A 256 10.57 -22.74 -14.69
C PRO A 256 10.10 -23.42 -13.40
N GLU A 257 10.99 -24.09 -12.66
CA GLU A 257 10.71 -24.68 -11.35
C GLU A 257 10.57 -23.65 -10.22
N TRP A 258 10.99 -22.40 -10.43
CA TRP A 258 10.83 -21.31 -9.46
C TRP A 258 9.45 -20.68 -9.47
N LEU A 259 8.67 -20.91 -10.52
CA LEU A 259 7.35 -20.32 -10.68
C LEU A 259 6.37 -20.94 -9.68
N LEU A 260 5.56 -20.09 -9.03
CA LEU A 260 4.41 -20.56 -8.27
C LEU A 260 3.43 -21.25 -9.21
N ARG A 261 2.94 -22.43 -8.83
CA ARG A 261 2.02 -23.22 -9.66
C ARG A 261 0.64 -23.33 -9.03
N ASP A 262 -0.39 -23.42 -9.85
CA ASP A 262 -1.74 -23.76 -9.39
C ASP A 262 -1.88 -25.27 -9.14
N GLU A 263 -3.08 -25.72 -8.77
CA GLU A 263 -3.37 -27.15 -8.54
C GLU A 263 -3.28 -28.00 -9.82
N ALA A 264 -3.41 -27.38 -11.00
CA ALA A 264 -3.22 -28.05 -12.29
C ALA A 264 -1.74 -28.14 -12.70
N GLY A 265 -0.85 -27.48 -11.96
CA GLY A 265 0.58 -27.43 -12.23
C GLY A 265 0.99 -26.32 -13.20
N GLU A 266 0.10 -25.41 -13.56
CA GLU A 266 0.39 -24.29 -14.47
C GLU A 266 0.94 -23.08 -13.68
N PRO A 267 1.83 -22.25 -14.28
CA PRO A 267 2.31 -21.03 -13.64
C PRO A 267 1.17 -20.07 -13.28
N VAL A 268 1.17 -19.58 -12.04
CA VAL A 268 0.15 -18.64 -11.56
C VAL A 268 0.38 -17.26 -12.17
N VAL A 269 -0.62 -16.79 -12.93
CA VAL A 269 -0.69 -15.40 -13.39
C VAL A 269 -1.15 -14.52 -12.22
N ALA A 270 -0.25 -13.67 -11.72
CA ALA A 270 -0.49 -12.81 -10.57
C ALA A 270 -1.03 -11.42 -10.95
N GLY A 271 -1.32 -11.21 -12.24
CA GLY A 271 -1.92 -10.00 -12.78
C GLY A 271 -1.44 -9.69 -14.18
N ASN A 272 -1.83 -8.52 -14.68
CA ASN A 272 -1.51 -8.09 -16.05
C ASN A 272 -0.93 -6.68 -16.03
N ASN A 273 0.25 -6.52 -16.62
CA ASN A 273 0.91 -5.23 -16.80
C ASN A 273 1.95 -5.35 -17.94
N TRP A 274 2.49 -4.23 -18.44
CA TRP A 274 3.42 -4.23 -19.60
C TRP A 274 2.87 -4.98 -20.83
N GLY A 275 1.55 -4.99 -20.99
CA GLY A 275 0.86 -5.68 -22.09
C GLY A 275 0.80 -7.22 -21.97
N VAL A 276 1.25 -7.81 -20.86
CA VAL A 276 1.30 -9.26 -20.65
C VAL A 276 0.85 -9.67 -19.23
N GLY A 277 0.51 -10.94 -19.05
CA GLY A 277 0.31 -11.52 -17.72
C GLY A 277 1.66 -11.84 -17.07
N TYR A 278 1.93 -11.30 -15.88
CA TYR A 278 3.15 -11.60 -15.13
C TYR A 278 2.92 -12.80 -14.18
N TRP A 279 3.97 -13.59 -13.97
CA TRP A 279 3.92 -14.78 -13.12
C TRP A 279 4.48 -14.50 -11.72
N ALA A 280 3.95 -15.17 -10.71
CA ALA A 280 4.50 -15.14 -9.35
C ALA A 280 5.63 -16.16 -9.18
N LEU A 281 6.66 -15.79 -8.41
CA LEU A 281 7.68 -16.72 -7.92
C LEU A 281 7.18 -17.46 -6.67
N ASP A 282 7.53 -18.74 -6.53
CA ASP A 282 7.37 -19.47 -5.27
C ASP A 282 8.44 -19.03 -4.29
N LEU A 283 8.08 -18.09 -3.42
CA LEU A 283 8.97 -17.49 -2.42
C LEU A 283 9.50 -18.49 -1.37
N THR A 284 8.97 -19.72 -1.37
CA THR A 284 9.41 -20.78 -0.48
C THR A 284 10.39 -21.74 -1.15
N HIS A 285 10.59 -21.61 -2.46
CA HIS A 285 11.59 -22.37 -3.20
C HIS A 285 13.00 -21.87 -2.84
N PRO A 286 13.96 -22.75 -2.45
CA PRO A 286 15.31 -22.32 -2.06
C PRO A 286 16.04 -21.50 -3.12
N GLY A 287 15.89 -21.86 -4.41
CA GLY A 287 16.48 -21.11 -5.52
C GLY A 287 15.95 -19.67 -5.62
N VAL A 288 14.67 -19.45 -5.31
CA VAL A 288 14.09 -18.09 -5.27
C VAL A 288 14.64 -17.32 -4.08
N GLN A 289 14.80 -17.95 -2.92
CA GLN A 289 15.40 -17.30 -1.74
C GLN A 289 16.86 -16.90 -1.97
N GLU A 290 17.63 -17.74 -2.66
CA GLU A 290 19.00 -17.41 -3.06
C GLU A 290 19.01 -16.25 -4.07
N HIS A 291 18.17 -16.31 -5.11
CA HIS A 291 18.00 -15.23 -6.09
C HIS A 291 17.66 -13.88 -5.42
N LEU A 292 16.68 -13.87 -4.50
CA LEU A 292 16.33 -12.67 -3.73
C LEU A 292 17.49 -12.16 -2.89
N THR A 293 18.25 -13.07 -2.26
CA THR A 293 19.42 -12.72 -1.46
C THR A 293 20.48 -12.04 -2.31
N GLU A 294 20.84 -12.63 -3.44
CA GLU A 294 21.87 -12.10 -4.34
C GLU A 294 21.45 -10.75 -4.95
N MET A 295 20.19 -10.65 -5.39
CA MET A 295 19.64 -9.41 -5.93
C MET A 295 19.73 -8.27 -4.91
N ILE A 296 19.20 -8.47 -3.70
CA ILE A 296 19.22 -7.42 -2.67
C ILE A 296 20.65 -7.12 -2.23
N HIS A 297 21.52 -8.13 -2.11
CA HIS A 297 22.92 -7.92 -1.78
C HIS A 297 23.61 -7.02 -2.82
N ARG A 298 23.43 -7.31 -4.11
CA ARG A 298 23.98 -6.52 -5.20
C ARG A 298 23.47 -5.09 -5.18
N VAL A 299 22.16 -4.92 -5.09
CA VAL A 299 21.51 -3.59 -5.12
C VAL A 299 21.97 -2.71 -3.96
N VAL A 300 22.01 -3.27 -2.75
CA VAL A 300 22.31 -2.49 -1.54
C VAL A 300 23.82 -2.35 -1.30
N HIS A 301 24.56 -3.47 -1.32
CA HIS A 301 25.95 -3.51 -0.85
C HIS A 301 26.98 -3.32 -1.97
N GLU A 302 26.64 -3.68 -3.21
CA GLU A 302 27.57 -3.52 -4.35
C GLU A 302 27.30 -2.22 -5.13
N TRP A 303 26.03 -1.85 -5.30
CA TRP A 303 25.64 -0.63 -6.03
C TRP A 303 25.40 0.57 -5.12
N GLY A 304 24.95 0.37 -3.88
CA GLY A 304 24.77 1.45 -2.90
C GLY A 304 23.35 2.05 -2.83
N PHE A 305 22.33 1.37 -3.36
CA PHE A 305 20.95 1.81 -3.22
C PHE A 305 20.40 1.43 -1.85
N THR A 306 20.10 2.44 -1.03
CA THR A 306 19.66 2.26 0.37
C THR A 306 18.23 2.76 0.62
N TYR A 307 17.53 3.13 -0.44
CA TYR A 307 16.07 3.26 -0.47
C TYR A 307 15.53 2.29 -1.51
N LEU A 308 14.68 1.33 -1.12
CA LEU A 308 14.13 0.34 -2.04
C LEU A 308 12.61 0.49 -2.12
N LYS A 309 12.07 0.73 -3.32
CA LYS A 309 10.64 0.58 -3.59
C LYS A 309 10.40 -0.85 -4.07
N LEU A 310 9.74 -1.64 -3.24
CA LEU A 310 9.43 -3.06 -3.47
C LEU A 310 7.98 -3.15 -3.96
N ASP A 311 7.80 -3.35 -5.25
CA ASP A 311 6.52 -3.25 -5.94
C ASP A 311 5.95 -4.60 -6.35
N PHE A 312 4.65 -4.64 -6.65
CA PHE A 312 3.90 -5.87 -6.98
C PHE A 312 4.09 -6.99 -5.96
N ILE A 313 4.41 -6.64 -4.70
CA ILE A 313 4.76 -7.63 -3.69
C ILE A 313 3.52 -8.47 -3.28
N ASN A 314 2.29 -8.02 -3.54
CA ASN A 314 1.09 -8.84 -3.37
C ASN A 314 1.18 -10.18 -4.11
N ALA A 315 1.96 -10.28 -5.19
CA ALA A 315 2.23 -11.52 -5.89
C ALA A 315 2.78 -12.63 -4.96
N GLY A 316 3.49 -12.27 -3.89
CA GLY A 316 3.99 -13.24 -2.91
C GLY A 316 2.89 -13.96 -2.13
N ALA A 317 1.69 -13.37 -2.07
CA ALA A 317 0.54 -13.86 -1.33
C ALA A 317 -0.65 -14.26 -2.23
N VAL A 318 -0.43 -14.52 -3.53
CA VAL A 318 -1.49 -15.07 -4.39
C VAL A 318 -1.75 -16.56 -4.08
N PRO A 319 -2.93 -17.09 -4.41
CA PRO A 319 -3.22 -18.52 -4.30
C PRO A 319 -2.27 -19.35 -5.19
N GLY A 320 -1.87 -20.52 -4.71
CA GLY A 320 -0.97 -21.42 -5.42
C GLY A 320 -0.32 -22.44 -4.49
N VAL A 321 0.24 -23.49 -5.08
CA VAL A 321 0.94 -24.58 -4.43
C VAL A 321 2.41 -24.19 -4.24
N ARG A 322 2.81 -24.02 -2.98
CA ARG A 322 4.18 -23.66 -2.57
C ARG A 322 4.98 -24.90 -2.20
N ALA A 323 6.26 -24.94 -2.52
CA ALA A 323 7.18 -26.05 -2.26
C ALA A 323 7.23 -26.44 -0.77
N SER A 324 7.16 -25.47 0.13
CA SER A 324 7.16 -25.72 1.58
C SER A 324 5.80 -26.10 2.16
N GLY A 325 4.70 -25.90 1.42
CA GLY A 325 3.33 -25.97 1.95
C GLY A 325 2.94 -24.81 2.87
N ALA A 326 3.77 -23.78 3.01
CA ALA A 326 3.46 -22.63 3.86
C ALA A 326 2.22 -21.85 3.38
N PRO A 327 1.41 -21.27 4.29
CA PRO A 327 0.34 -20.36 3.94
C PRO A 327 0.84 -19.12 3.19
N ARG A 328 0.00 -18.53 2.34
CA ARG A 328 0.40 -17.47 1.40
C ARG A 328 0.92 -16.19 2.05
N GLU A 329 0.28 -15.71 3.10
CA GLU A 329 0.77 -14.54 3.84
C GLU A 329 2.06 -14.83 4.62
N GLN A 330 2.26 -16.08 5.07
CA GLN A 330 3.50 -16.48 5.73
C GLN A 330 4.67 -16.47 4.75
N ALA A 331 4.49 -17.05 3.55
CA ALA A 331 5.51 -17.02 2.50
C ALA A 331 5.89 -15.60 2.09
N TYR A 332 4.90 -14.71 1.94
CA TYR A 332 5.13 -13.28 1.72
C TYR A 332 5.96 -12.65 2.86
N ARG A 333 5.58 -12.89 4.11
CA ARG A 333 6.25 -12.30 5.28
C ARG A 333 7.70 -12.78 5.38
N ASP A 334 7.93 -14.07 5.17
CA ASP A 334 9.26 -14.67 5.24
C ASP A 334 10.19 -14.11 4.14
N ALA A 335 9.66 -13.87 2.94
CA ALA A 335 10.41 -13.25 1.87
C ALA A 335 10.76 -11.78 2.16
N LEU A 336 9.83 -10.99 2.72
CA LEU A 336 10.13 -9.63 3.18
C LEU A 336 11.15 -9.64 4.33
N ALA A 337 11.06 -10.61 5.25
CA ALA A 337 12.04 -10.75 6.34
C ALA A 337 13.43 -11.11 5.82
N LEU A 338 13.51 -11.92 4.76
CA LEU A 338 14.75 -12.16 4.02
C LEU A 338 15.28 -10.86 3.40
N ILE A 339 14.46 -10.13 2.64
CA ILE A 339 14.86 -8.86 2.02
C ILE A 339 15.35 -7.87 3.08
N ARG A 340 14.60 -7.67 4.18
CA ARG A 340 14.99 -6.80 5.30
C ARG A 340 16.32 -7.20 5.90
N ARG A 341 16.53 -8.51 6.15
CA ARG A 341 17.79 -9.00 6.72
C ARG A 341 18.98 -8.74 5.80
N VAL A 342 18.82 -8.95 4.50
CA VAL A 342 19.90 -8.77 3.52
C VAL A 342 20.17 -7.28 3.27
N ALA A 343 19.14 -6.45 3.12
CA ALA A 343 19.28 -5.01 2.94
C ALA A 343 19.87 -4.32 4.19
N GLY A 344 19.59 -4.86 5.37
CA GLY A 344 20.04 -4.33 6.64
C GLY A 344 19.13 -3.23 7.20
N PRO A 345 19.35 -2.84 8.46
CA PRO A 345 18.48 -1.91 9.17
C PRO A 345 18.60 -0.45 8.70
N GLY A 346 19.65 -0.09 7.96
CA GLY A 346 19.84 1.26 7.44
C GLY A 346 19.09 1.53 6.14
N ALA A 347 18.68 0.48 5.41
CA ALA A 347 17.94 0.62 4.17
C ALA A 347 16.48 0.98 4.46
N TYR A 348 15.94 1.97 3.74
CA TYR A 348 14.52 2.27 3.79
C TYR A 348 13.77 1.38 2.79
N LEU A 349 12.77 0.62 3.23
CA LEU A 349 11.93 -0.23 2.38
C LEU A 349 10.52 0.36 2.26
N LEU A 350 10.16 0.77 1.04
CA LEU A 350 8.80 1.16 0.68
C LEU A 350 8.09 -0.03 0.02
N GLY A 351 7.04 -0.55 0.65
CA GLY A 351 6.15 -1.54 0.01
C GLY A 351 5.15 -0.88 -0.94
N SER A 352 4.94 -1.47 -2.12
CA SER A 352 3.94 -1.07 -3.11
C SER A 352 3.23 -2.30 -3.66
N GLY A 353 1.90 -2.23 -3.76
CA GLY A 353 1.07 -3.44 -3.87
C GLY A 353 1.21 -4.33 -2.63
N GLY A 354 1.50 -3.77 -1.45
CA GLY A 354 1.77 -4.55 -0.24
C GLY A 354 0.53 -4.91 0.56
N LEU A 355 0.58 -6.05 1.27
CA LEU A 355 -0.47 -6.47 2.21
C LEU A 355 -0.11 -5.93 3.60
N LEU A 356 -1.04 -5.25 4.26
CA LEU A 356 -0.78 -4.56 5.54
C LEU A 356 -0.16 -5.49 6.59
N LEU A 357 -0.91 -6.50 7.05
CA LEU A 357 -0.53 -7.33 8.20
C LEU A 357 0.83 -8.03 8.02
N PRO A 358 1.10 -8.78 6.93
CA PRO A 358 2.37 -9.46 6.80
C PRO A 358 3.56 -8.53 6.52
N SER A 359 3.34 -7.25 6.20
CA SER A 359 4.41 -6.26 6.00
C SER A 359 4.84 -5.53 7.27
N LEU A 360 3.99 -5.50 8.30
CA LEU A 360 4.28 -4.77 9.54
C LEU A 360 5.57 -5.26 10.19
N GLY A 361 6.38 -4.31 10.69
CA GLY A 361 7.69 -4.56 11.28
C GLY A 361 8.79 -4.94 10.27
N LEU A 362 8.49 -5.02 8.98
CA LEU A 362 9.46 -5.40 7.93
C LEU A 362 9.72 -4.27 6.93
N VAL A 363 8.70 -3.52 6.54
CA VAL A 363 8.83 -2.32 5.69
C VAL A 363 8.75 -1.04 6.52
N ASP A 364 9.36 0.03 6.03
CA ASP A 364 9.37 1.34 6.72
C ASP A 364 8.21 2.22 6.29
N GLY A 365 7.79 2.08 5.02
CA GLY A 365 6.59 2.71 4.51
C GLY A 365 5.81 1.82 3.57
N MET A 366 4.57 2.21 3.30
CA MET A 366 3.66 1.46 2.44
C MET A 366 2.82 2.43 1.61
N ARG A 367 2.77 2.19 0.29
CA ARG A 367 1.78 2.83 -0.60
C ARG A 367 0.39 2.55 -0.09
N SER A 368 -0.40 3.59 0.14
CA SER A 368 -1.74 3.47 0.75
C SER A 368 -2.88 3.59 -0.24
N GLY A 369 -2.62 3.67 -1.53
CA GLY A 369 -3.65 3.74 -2.55
C GLY A 369 -3.15 3.35 -3.93
N PRO A 370 -4.05 3.31 -4.92
CA PRO A 370 -3.72 3.27 -6.34
C PRO A 370 -2.74 4.37 -6.74
N ASP A 371 -2.14 4.20 -7.91
CA ASP A 371 -1.27 5.21 -8.50
C ASP A 371 -2.02 6.53 -8.70
N VAL A 372 -1.37 7.64 -8.36
CA VAL A 372 -1.81 8.95 -8.84
C VAL A 372 -1.64 9.02 -10.35
N ALA A 373 -2.42 9.89 -10.98
CA ALA A 373 -2.22 10.24 -12.37
C ALA A 373 -2.36 11.76 -12.51
N PRO A 374 -1.84 12.36 -13.59
CA PRO A 374 -1.99 13.79 -13.85
C PRO A 374 -3.42 14.14 -14.33
N LEU A 375 -4.43 13.53 -13.70
CA LEU A 375 -5.86 13.71 -13.92
C LEU A 375 -6.63 13.25 -12.68
N TRP A 376 -7.77 13.90 -12.39
CA TRP A 376 -8.55 13.58 -11.19
C TRP A 376 -9.33 12.28 -11.33
N THR A 377 -10.17 12.19 -12.36
CA THR A 377 -10.97 11.01 -12.73
C THR A 377 -10.95 10.78 -14.23
N ASN A 378 -11.14 9.55 -14.68
CA ASN A 378 -11.21 9.17 -16.08
C ASN A 378 -12.60 8.62 -16.43
N TYR A 379 -13.29 9.21 -17.41
CA TYR A 379 -14.64 8.78 -17.79
C TYR A 379 -14.69 7.36 -18.40
N ALA A 380 -13.54 6.83 -18.85
CA ALA A 380 -13.45 5.51 -19.47
C ALA A 380 -13.45 4.36 -18.46
N THR A 381 -13.31 4.66 -17.16
CA THR A 381 -13.20 3.66 -16.09
C THR A 381 -13.97 4.11 -14.86
N ASN A 382 -14.59 3.15 -14.18
CA ASN A 382 -15.13 3.35 -12.83
C ASN A 382 -14.40 2.43 -11.83
N ASP A 383 -13.25 1.88 -12.23
CA ASP A 383 -12.47 0.98 -11.40
C ASP A 383 -11.78 1.78 -10.28
N PRO A 384 -12.07 1.47 -9.00
CA PRO A 384 -11.53 2.24 -7.88
C PRO A 384 -10.05 1.91 -7.57
N SER A 385 -9.42 1.03 -8.36
CA SER A 385 -7.99 0.72 -8.32
C SER A 385 -7.18 1.29 -9.49
N ASP A 386 -7.84 1.99 -10.42
CA ASP A 386 -7.17 2.56 -11.58
C ASP A 386 -6.32 3.78 -11.20
N ALA A 387 -5.33 4.09 -12.03
CA ALA A 387 -4.41 5.20 -11.81
C ALA A 387 -5.13 6.54 -11.99
N MET A 388 -5.50 7.17 -10.88
CA MET A 388 -6.28 8.41 -10.81
C MET A 388 -5.98 9.14 -9.50
N ALA A 389 -5.78 10.46 -9.55
CA ALA A 389 -5.54 11.24 -8.33
C ALA A 389 -6.70 11.12 -7.32
N TYR A 390 -7.95 11.04 -7.80
CA TYR A 390 -9.11 10.77 -6.95
C TYR A 390 -9.00 9.44 -6.19
N ASN A 391 -8.69 8.36 -6.90
CA ASN A 391 -8.58 7.03 -6.29
C ASN A 391 -7.47 6.98 -5.24
N ALA A 392 -6.32 7.59 -5.52
CA ALA A 392 -5.20 7.69 -4.59
C ALA A 392 -5.58 8.46 -3.31
N VAL A 393 -6.22 9.64 -3.44
CA VAL A 393 -6.68 10.47 -2.32
C VAL A 393 -7.71 9.74 -1.47
N VAL A 394 -8.74 9.15 -2.09
CA VAL A 394 -9.79 8.44 -1.38
C VAL A 394 -9.20 7.29 -0.57
N ASN A 395 -8.35 6.45 -1.17
CA ASN A 395 -7.78 5.31 -0.48
C ASN A 395 -6.89 5.72 0.69
N THR A 396 -6.02 6.70 0.48
CA THR A 396 -5.06 7.13 1.50
C THR A 396 -5.75 7.77 2.69
N LEU A 397 -6.76 8.64 2.49
CA LEU A 397 -7.54 9.22 3.58
C LEU A 397 -8.13 8.16 4.52
N HIS A 398 -8.54 7.02 3.96
CA HIS A 398 -9.11 5.90 4.71
C HIS A 398 -8.07 4.96 5.33
N ARG A 399 -6.79 5.16 5.04
CA ARG A 399 -5.66 4.39 5.60
C ARG A 399 -4.73 5.21 6.50
N LEU A 400 -5.02 6.49 6.75
CA LEU A 400 -4.23 7.36 7.65
C LEU A 400 -4.06 6.79 9.07
N TRP A 401 -5.00 5.98 9.53
CA TRP A 401 -4.88 5.28 10.82
C TRP A 401 -3.66 4.35 10.90
N GLN A 402 -3.03 3.99 9.77
CA GLN A 402 -1.82 3.16 9.71
C GLN A 402 -0.54 3.92 10.07
N ALA A 403 -0.56 5.25 10.13
CA ALA A 403 0.62 6.09 10.40
C ALA A 403 1.42 5.74 11.67
N PRO A 404 0.80 5.24 12.77
CA PRO A 404 1.56 4.75 13.93
C PRO A 404 2.34 3.45 13.69
N LEU A 405 2.02 2.70 12.63
CA LEU A 405 2.62 1.40 12.31
C LEU A 405 3.78 1.50 11.34
N LEU A 406 3.70 2.43 10.38
CA LEU A 406 4.68 2.66 9.32
C LEU A 406 4.42 4.02 8.66
N GLN A 407 5.33 4.50 7.83
CA GLN A 407 5.11 5.71 7.05
C GLN A 407 4.07 5.44 5.94
N VAL A 408 2.96 6.18 5.96
CA VAL A 408 1.92 6.09 4.94
C VAL A 408 2.40 6.86 3.71
N ASP A 409 2.46 6.20 2.55
CA ASP A 409 2.84 6.83 1.28
C ASP A 409 1.58 7.09 0.42
N PRO A 410 1.14 8.36 0.30
CA PRO A 410 -0.02 8.75 -0.51
C PRO A 410 0.27 8.76 -2.02
N ASP A 411 1.47 8.34 -2.43
CA ASP A 411 2.07 8.54 -3.74
C ASP A 411 2.58 9.98 -3.96
N ILE A 412 3.14 10.26 -5.15
CA ILE A 412 3.74 11.55 -5.45
C ILE A 412 2.71 12.69 -5.52
N VAL A 413 3.21 13.91 -5.41
CA VAL A 413 2.47 15.15 -5.66
C VAL A 413 3.04 15.87 -6.88
N TYR A 414 2.22 16.73 -7.49
CA TYR A 414 2.60 17.51 -8.66
C TYR A 414 2.66 19.01 -8.34
N PHE A 415 3.54 19.70 -9.07
CA PHE A 415 3.71 21.15 -9.15
C PHE A 415 3.63 21.64 -10.60
N ARG A 416 3.96 20.79 -11.57
CA ARG A 416 3.89 21.10 -13.01
C ARG A 416 2.45 21.33 -13.46
N SER A 417 2.25 22.37 -14.27
CA SER A 417 1.09 22.54 -15.14
C SER A 417 1.28 21.83 -16.49
N ARG A 418 2.53 21.67 -16.92
CA ARG A 418 2.88 20.97 -18.16
C ARG A 418 2.46 19.51 -18.09
N LEU A 419 1.74 19.04 -19.11
CA LEU A 419 1.27 17.64 -19.22
C LEU A 419 0.51 17.19 -17.95
N ASN A 420 -0.28 18.11 -17.39
CA ASN A 420 -1.06 17.87 -16.18
C ASN A 420 -2.47 18.44 -16.32
N LEU A 421 -3.46 17.61 -16.03
CA LEU A 421 -4.89 17.93 -16.07
C LEU A 421 -5.46 18.14 -14.65
N LEU A 422 -4.63 18.35 -13.64
CA LEU A 422 -5.12 18.66 -12.30
C LEU A 422 -5.33 20.17 -12.16
N THR A 423 -6.45 20.55 -11.55
CA THR A 423 -6.70 21.94 -11.14
C THR A 423 -5.84 22.30 -9.93
N GLU A 424 -5.64 23.60 -9.66
CA GLU A 424 -4.90 24.06 -8.48
C GLU A 424 -5.46 23.49 -7.17
N THR A 425 -6.78 23.38 -7.04
CA THR A 425 -7.43 22.77 -5.87
C THR A 425 -7.05 21.29 -5.71
N GLN A 426 -7.05 20.53 -6.81
CA GLN A 426 -6.71 19.11 -6.79
C GLN A 426 -5.23 18.88 -6.50
N LEU A 427 -4.35 19.72 -7.05
CA LEU A 427 -2.93 19.76 -6.68
C LEU A 427 -2.76 20.04 -5.19
N GLY A 428 -3.50 21.02 -4.66
CA GLY A 428 -3.52 21.35 -3.24
C GLY A 428 -3.94 20.18 -2.36
N TRP A 429 -4.96 19.41 -2.74
CA TRP A 429 -5.36 18.21 -2.00
C TRP A 429 -4.28 17.13 -1.97
N LEU A 430 -3.59 16.89 -3.08
CA LEU A 430 -2.46 15.94 -3.10
C LEU A 430 -1.33 16.41 -2.17
N GLN A 431 -0.97 17.68 -2.25
CA GLN A 431 0.09 18.29 -1.43
C GLN A 431 -0.25 18.30 0.06
N ASP A 432 -1.47 18.66 0.42
CA ASP A 432 -1.94 18.66 1.81
C ASP A 432 -1.99 17.23 2.37
N LEU A 433 -2.43 16.25 1.58
CA LEU A 433 -2.47 14.84 2.00
C LEU A 433 -1.06 14.26 2.20
N ALA A 434 -0.11 14.60 1.32
CA ALA A 434 1.30 14.24 1.46
C ALA A 434 1.94 14.87 2.70
N ALA A 435 1.61 16.12 3.03
CA ALA A 435 2.03 16.74 4.28
C ALA A 435 1.44 16.04 5.50
N ILE A 436 0.14 15.70 5.49
CA ILE A 436 -0.52 14.94 6.57
C ILE A 436 0.12 13.56 6.78
N CYS A 437 0.49 12.88 5.70
CA CYS A 437 1.18 11.59 5.76
C CYS A 437 2.66 11.72 6.20
N GLY A 438 3.21 12.93 6.19
CA GLY A 438 4.63 13.17 6.39
C GLY A 438 5.51 12.49 5.33
N PHE A 439 4.98 12.27 4.13
CA PHE A 439 5.65 11.58 3.02
C PHE A 439 5.55 12.44 1.76
N LYS A 440 6.66 13.09 1.40
CA LYS A 440 6.71 14.04 0.29
C LYS A 440 7.50 13.46 -0.86
N ALA A 441 6.81 12.98 -1.87
CA ALA A 441 7.42 12.49 -3.09
C ALA A 441 6.96 13.30 -4.30
N ILE A 442 7.86 13.55 -5.25
CA ILE A 442 7.61 14.39 -6.43
C ILE A 442 8.27 13.74 -7.64
N SER A 443 7.61 13.74 -8.79
CA SER A 443 8.20 13.25 -10.06
C SER A 443 8.48 14.33 -11.08
N ASP A 444 8.16 15.58 -10.78
CA ASP A 444 8.35 16.68 -11.71
C ASP A 444 9.85 16.95 -11.95
N PRO A 445 10.34 16.83 -13.19
CA PRO A 445 11.70 17.24 -13.50
C PRO A 445 11.81 18.76 -13.35
N PRO A 446 12.88 19.30 -12.73
CA PRO A 446 13.05 20.75 -12.61
C PRO A 446 12.99 21.49 -13.95
N SER A 447 13.40 20.83 -15.04
CA SER A 447 13.37 21.35 -16.41
C SER A 447 11.94 21.49 -17.00
N TRP A 448 10.93 20.89 -16.37
CA TRP A 448 9.53 21.00 -16.78
C TRP A 448 8.78 22.10 -16.04
N LEU A 449 9.35 22.62 -14.97
CA LEU A 449 8.75 23.63 -14.12
C LEU A 449 9.09 25.04 -14.60
N THR A 450 8.10 25.91 -14.61
CA THR A 450 8.31 27.36 -14.64
C THR A 450 9.02 27.82 -13.37
N PRO A 451 9.65 29.01 -13.36
CA PRO A 451 10.30 29.54 -12.15
C PRO A 451 9.38 29.60 -10.93
N ASP A 452 8.10 29.93 -11.12
CA ASP A 452 7.12 30.00 -10.03
C ASP A 452 6.73 28.62 -9.50
N GLU A 453 6.54 27.63 -10.38
CA GLU A 453 6.28 26.25 -9.98
C GLU A 453 7.46 25.66 -9.21
N LEU A 454 8.69 25.89 -9.70
CA LEU A 454 9.91 25.47 -9.03
C LEU A 454 10.05 26.11 -7.65
N GLY A 455 9.77 27.42 -7.54
CA GLY A 455 9.79 28.12 -6.26
C GLY A 455 8.77 27.56 -5.26
N ARG A 456 7.55 27.24 -5.71
CA ARG A 456 6.53 26.59 -4.87
C ARG A 456 6.94 25.20 -4.42
N MET A 457 7.54 24.41 -5.32
CA MET A 457 8.06 23.08 -5.01
C MET A 457 9.12 23.15 -3.90
N ILE A 458 10.12 24.01 -4.05
CA ILE A 458 11.20 24.19 -3.05
C ILE A 458 10.61 24.65 -1.71
N ALA A 459 9.69 25.61 -1.73
CA ALA A 459 9.02 26.08 -0.51
C ALA A 459 8.25 24.95 0.19
N TYR A 460 7.53 24.12 -0.56
CA TYR A 460 6.80 22.97 -0.03
C TYR A 460 7.72 21.91 0.59
N LEU A 461 8.86 21.61 -0.05
CA LEU A 461 9.84 20.65 0.46
C LEU A 461 10.45 21.10 1.79
N GLY A 462 10.60 22.42 2.00
CA GLY A 462 11.11 23.00 3.23
C GLY A 462 10.09 23.19 4.37
N GLN A 463 8.81 22.88 4.14
CA GLN A 463 7.77 22.98 5.17
C GLN A 463 7.71 21.72 6.04
N ASP A 464 7.33 21.87 7.31
CA ASP A 464 7.01 20.76 8.20
C ASP A 464 5.87 21.20 9.13
N PRO A 465 4.63 21.27 8.60
CA PRO A 465 3.52 21.91 9.30
C PRO A 465 3.03 21.06 10.48
N GLU A 466 2.58 21.72 11.55
CA GLU A 466 1.84 21.07 12.62
C GLU A 466 0.49 20.57 12.07
N ILE A 467 0.26 19.26 12.19
CA ILE A 467 -0.96 18.60 11.73
C ILE A 467 -1.90 18.33 12.89
N VAL A 468 -3.12 18.86 12.82
CA VAL A 468 -4.21 18.52 13.75
C VAL A 468 -5.36 17.91 12.97
N GLN A 469 -5.76 16.69 13.33
CA GLN A 469 -6.96 16.06 12.77
C GLN A 469 -8.21 16.49 13.57
N GLU A 470 -9.14 17.19 12.91
CA GLU A 470 -10.37 17.73 13.52
C GLU A 470 -11.62 16.87 13.22
N GLY A 471 -11.48 15.91 12.32
CA GLY A 471 -12.51 14.95 11.95
C GLY A 471 -11.98 13.95 10.92
N ARG A 472 -12.88 13.11 10.39
CA ARG A 472 -12.49 12.07 9.42
C ARG A 472 -11.79 12.64 8.18
N TYR A 473 -12.27 13.78 7.68
CA TYR A 473 -11.77 14.41 6.45
C TYR A 473 -11.33 15.87 6.64
N ARG A 474 -11.22 16.33 7.90
CA ARG A 474 -10.91 17.73 8.22
C ARG A 474 -9.65 17.80 9.07
N PHE A 475 -8.74 18.67 8.67
CA PHE A 475 -7.43 18.85 9.26
C PHE A 475 -7.11 20.34 9.38
N SER A 476 -6.14 20.65 10.23
CA SER A 476 -5.51 21.96 10.31
C SER A 476 -4.01 21.79 10.12
N LEU A 477 -3.44 22.55 9.18
CA LEU A 477 -2.00 22.57 8.86
C LEU A 477 -1.47 23.95 9.24
N ASP A 478 -0.71 24.07 10.33
CA ASP A 478 -0.29 25.37 10.91
C ASP A 478 -1.46 26.36 11.09
N GLY A 479 -2.62 25.85 11.50
CA GLY A 479 -3.84 26.65 11.67
C GLY A 479 -4.64 26.90 10.39
N ARG A 480 -4.14 26.51 9.21
CA ARG A 480 -4.89 26.57 7.95
C ARG A 480 -5.87 25.39 7.86
N PRO A 481 -7.19 25.62 7.72
CA PRO A 481 -8.15 24.54 7.57
C PRO A 481 -8.00 23.84 6.23
N VAL A 482 -8.02 22.52 6.25
CA VAL A 482 -8.01 21.62 5.09
C VAL A 482 -9.20 20.66 5.21
N ASP A 483 -10.08 20.67 4.22
CA ASP A 483 -11.27 19.81 4.19
C ASP A 483 -11.33 19.01 2.88
N PHE A 484 -11.20 17.70 3.01
CA PHE A 484 -11.26 16.75 1.89
C PHE A 484 -12.68 16.30 1.54
N THR A 485 -13.72 16.77 2.23
CA THR A 485 -15.11 16.37 1.97
C THR A 485 -15.50 16.60 0.50
N ALA A 486 -15.04 17.72 -0.09
CA ALA A 486 -15.25 18.00 -1.50
C ALA A 486 -14.47 17.02 -2.41
N ALA A 487 -13.24 16.65 -2.04
CA ALA A 487 -12.40 15.73 -2.79
C ALA A 487 -13.02 14.32 -2.91
N LEU A 488 -13.88 13.93 -1.97
CA LEU A 488 -14.59 12.65 -1.98
C LEU A 488 -15.81 12.63 -2.92
N ASN A 489 -16.08 13.72 -3.64
CA ASN A 489 -17.10 13.75 -4.68
C ASN A 489 -16.50 13.29 -6.02
N PRO A 490 -16.90 12.11 -6.55
CA PRO A 490 -16.38 11.59 -7.83
C PRO A 490 -16.87 12.40 -9.04
N ASP A 491 -17.89 13.25 -8.90
CA ASP A 491 -18.43 14.04 -10.01
C ASP A 491 -17.55 15.23 -10.41
N GLN A 492 -16.44 15.46 -9.68
CA GLN A 492 -15.45 16.47 -10.05
C GLN A 492 -14.65 16.04 -11.28
N ARG A 493 -15.27 16.17 -12.45
CA ARG A 493 -14.62 15.89 -13.73
C ARG A 493 -13.71 17.05 -14.12
N TYR A 494 -12.69 16.74 -14.92
CA TYR A 494 -11.92 17.77 -15.61
C TYR A 494 -12.87 18.65 -16.45
N PRO A 495 -12.71 19.98 -16.49
CA PRO A 495 -13.41 20.79 -17.47
C PRO A 495 -12.90 20.40 -18.85
N ILE A 496 -13.69 19.59 -19.57
CA ILE A 496 -13.52 19.46 -21.03
C ILE A 496 -14.00 20.79 -21.59
N SER A 497 -13.07 21.73 -21.80
CA SER A 497 -13.32 22.94 -22.59
C SER A 497 -13.40 22.59 -24.07
#